data_AF-A0A660Y889-F1
#
_entry.id   AF-A0A660Y889-F1
#
_cell.length_a   1.000
_cell.length_b   1.000
_cell.length_c   1.000
_cell.angle_alpha   90.00
_cell.angle_beta   90.00
_cell.angle_gamma   90.00
#
_symmetry.space_group_name_H-M   'P 1'
#
loop_
_entity.id
_entity.type
_entity.pdbx_description
1 polymer ?
#
loop_
_entity_poly.entity_id
_entity_poly.type
_entity_poly.pdbx_seq_one_letter_code
_entity_poly.pdbx_strand_id
1 'polypeptide(L)' 'FPSDMAMRVTTNAVQIMGGSGYMREYPVEKMMRDAKITQIYEGTNQIMRNVIAGNLIKEAAAL' A
#
# COMPACT_ATOMS: atom_id res chain seq x y z
N PHE A 1 1.35 6.75 2.06
CA PHE A 1 0.29 6.07 2.83
C PHE A 1 0.87 4.83 3.51
N PRO A 2 0.30 4.33 4.61
CA PRO A 2 0.76 3.11 5.27
C PRO A 2 0.82 1.90 4.33
N SER A 3 -0.19 1.75 3.45
CA SER A 3 -0.25 0.69 2.44
C SER A 3 0.85 0.79 1.37
N ASP A 4 1.31 2.01 1.01
CA ASP A 4 2.47 2.18 0.11
C ASP A 4 3.76 1.66 0.75
N MET A 5 3.92 1.90 2.06
CA MET A 5 5.08 1.43 2.81
C MET A 5 5.06 -0.08 2.98
N ALA A 6 3.90 -0.65 3.32
CA ALA A 6 3.71 -2.10 3.38
C ALA A 6 4.11 -2.75 2.05
N MET A 7 3.58 -2.26 0.93
CA MET A 7 3.90 -2.78 -0.40
C MET A 7 5.40 -2.73 -0.69
N ARG A 8 6.06 -1.61 -0.37
CA ARG A 8 7.51 -1.44 -0.60
C ARG A 8 8.32 -2.45 0.19
N VAL A 9 8.01 -2.61 1.49
CA VAL A 9 8.72 -3.55 2.36
C VAL A 9 8.52 -4.99 1.91
N THR A 10 7.28 -5.39 1.62
CA THR A 10 6.98 -6.77 1.21
C THR A 10 7.56 -7.10 -0.16
N THR A 11 7.58 -6.15 -1.10
CA THR A 11 8.22 -6.34 -2.41
C THR A 11 9.72 -6.57 -2.26
N ASN A 12 10.39 -5.76 -1.42
CA ASN A 12 11.81 -5.93 -1.15
C ASN A 12 12.10 -7.28 -0.47
N ALA A 13 11.24 -7.70 0.46
CA ALA A 13 11.39 -8.98 1.16
C ALA A 13 11.29 -10.17 0.19
N VAL A 14 10.29 -10.17 -0.70
CA VAL A 14 10.17 -11.19 -1.76
C VAL A 14 11.41 -11.20 -2.64
N GLN A 15 11.91 -10.03 -3.06
CA GLN A 15 13.08 -9.92 -3.92
C GLN A 15 14.37 -10.43 -3.26
N ILE A 16 14.58 -10.14 -1.96
CA ILE A 16 15.74 -10.63 -1.19
C ILE A 16 15.70 -12.16 -1.07
N MET A 17 14.52 -12.74 -0.91
CA MET A 17 14.34 -14.19 -0.81
C MET A 17 14.42 -14.92 -2.16
N GLY A 18 14.54 -14.20 -3.28
CA GLY A 18 14.63 -14.79 -4.61
C GLY A 18 13.43 -15.68 -4.94
N GLY A 19 13.67 -16.80 -5.64
CA GLY A 19 12.61 -17.73 -6.07
C GLY A 19 11.78 -18.26 -4.90
N SER A 20 12.41 -18.56 -3.76
CA SER A 20 11.73 -19.00 -2.54
C SER A 20 10.78 -17.96 -1.98
N GLY A 21 11.06 -16.66 -2.19
CA GLY A 21 10.18 -15.55 -1.81
C GLY A 21 8.86 -15.51 -2.56
N TYR A 22 8.74 -16.22 -3.69
CA TYR A 22 7.49 -16.35 -4.44
C TYR A 22 6.77 -17.68 -4.18
N MET A 23 7.40 -18.61 -3.45
CA MET A 23 6.83 -19.93 -3.16
C MET A 23 5.89 -19.86 -1.95
N ARG A 24 4.83 -20.67 -1.96
CA ARG A 24 3.85 -20.75 -0.87
C ARG A 24 4.38 -21.33 0.44
N GLU A 25 5.59 -21.88 0.43
CA GLU A 25 6.28 -22.37 1.62
C GLU A 25 6.55 -21.24 2.63
N TYR A 26 6.86 -20.03 2.12
CA TYR A 26 7.10 -18.86 2.95
C TYR A 26 5.95 -17.84 2.82
N PRO A 27 5.50 -17.22 3.92
CA PRO A 27 4.31 -16.36 3.91
C PRO A 27 4.53 -15.01 3.20
N VAL A 28 5.78 -14.67 2.84
CA VAL A 28 6.16 -13.36 2.32
C VAL A 28 5.43 -12.99 1.03
N GLU A 29 5.17 -13.98 0.16
CA GLU A 29 4.43 -13.81 -1.09
C GLU A 29 2.98 -13.38 -0.81
N LYS A 30 2.36 -14.01 0.20
CA LYS A 30 1.00 -13.69 0.64
C LYS A 30 0.96 -12.30 1.26
N MET A 31 1.94 -11.95 2.10
CA MET A 31 2.05 -10.62 2.68
C MET A 31 2.17 -9.53 1.61
N MET A 32 2.91 -9.78 0.53
CA MET A 32 2.98 -8.85 -0.60
C MET A 32 1.64 -8.67 -1.31
N ARG A 33 0.89 -9.75 -1.55
CA ARG A 33 -0.47 -9.66 -2.12
C ARG A 33 -1.44 -8.93 -1.19
N ASP A 34 -1.39 -9.23 0.11
CA ASP A 34 -2.22 -8.57 1.11
C ASP A 34 -1.87 -7.07 1.18
N ALA A 35 -0.59 -6.70 1.12
CA ALA A 35 -0.21 -5.28 1.05
C ALA A 35 -0.82 -4.59 -0.19
N LYS A 36 -0.84 -5.27 -1.35
CA LYS A 36 -1.46 -4.73 -2.57
C LYS A 36 -2.97 -4.51 -2.41
N ILE A 37 -3.70 -5.44 -1.78
CA ILE A 37 -5.16 -5.31 -1.63
C ILE A 37 -5.53 -4.06 -0.84
N THR A 38 -4.73 -3.69 0.17
CA THR A 38 -4.93 -2.48 0.98
C THR A 38 -4.71 -1.18 0.21
N GLN A 39 -4.09 -1.21 -0.97
CA GLN A 39 -3.96 -0.04 -1.84
C GLN A 39 -5.18 0.16 -2.77
N ILE A 40 -6.09 -0.82 -2.83
CA ILE A 40 -7.19 -0.89 -3.81
C ILE A 40 -8.55 -0.95 -3.12
N TYR A 41 -8.68 -1.81 -2.11
CA TYR A 41 -9.92 -2.04 -1.39
C TYR A 41 -10.32 -0.82 -0.55
N GLU A 42 -11.62 -0.59 -0.39
CA GLU A 42 -12.22 0.53 0.38
C GLU A 42 -11.78 1.94 -0.04
N GLY A 43 -11.23 2.08 -1.24
CA GLY A 43 -10.76 3.34 -1.79
C GLY A 43 -9.28 3.24 -2.12
N THR A 44 -8.95 3.51 -3.38
CA THR A 44 -7.57 3.46 -3.81
C THR A 44 -6.76 4.54 -3.11
N ASN A 45 -5.46 4.31 -2.93
CA ASN A 45 -4.56 5.31 -2.33
C ASN A 45 -4.62 6.67 -3.06
N GLN A 46 -4.86 6.68 -4.37
CA GLN A 46 -5.01 7.89 -5.18
C GLN A 46 -6.31 8.63 -4.84
N ILE A 47 -7.44 7.92 -4.73
CA ILE A 47 -8.71 8.53 -4.34
C ILE A 47 -8.62 9.09 -2.92
N MET A 48 -8.03 8.34 -1.99
CA MET A 48 -7.83 8.82 -0.62
C MET A 48 -6.95 10.06 -0.54
N ARG A 49 -5.91 10.17 -1.37
CA ARG A 49 -5.09 11.40 -1.49
C ARG A 49 -5.95 12.59 -1.96
N ASN A 50 -6.82 12.39 -2.95
CA ASN A 50 -7.71 13.45 -3.44
C ASN A 50 -8.70 13.90 -2.37
N VAL A 51 -9.25 12.96 -1.58
CA VAL A 51 -10.16 13.28 -0.46
C VAL A 51 -9.44 14.13 0.60
N ILE A 52 -8.24 13.72 1.01
CA ILE A 52 -7.43 14.49 1.97
C ILE A 52 -7.10 15.87 1.41
N ALA A 53 -6.64 15.96 0.16
CA ALA A 53 -6.33 17.23 -0.49
C ALA A 53 -7.56 18.16 -0.56
N GLY A 54 -8.73 17.62 -0.92
CA GLY A 54 -9.97 18.38 -0.96
C GLY A 54 -10.39 18.93 0.41
N ASN A 55 -10.18 18.16 1.49
CA ASN A 55 -10.45 18.63 2.85
C ASN A 55 -9.47 19.73 3.29
N LEU A 56 -8.18 19.58 2.99
CA LEU A 56 -7.17 20.59 3.29
C LEU A 56 -7.44 21.93 2.58
N ILE A 57 -7.88 21.89 1.32
CA ILE A 57 -8.23 23.11 0.56
C ILE A 57 -9.42 23.82 1.20
N LYS A 58 -10.46 23.07 1.64
CA LYS A 58 -11.64 23.64 2.30
C LYS A 58 -11.29 24.29 3.63
N GLU A 59 -10.44 23.65 4.43
CA GLU A 59 -9.97 24.19 5.71
C GLU A 59 -9.16 25.47 5.51
N ALA A 60 -8.24 25.47 4.53
CA ALA A 60 -7.45 26.66 4.20
C ALA A 60 -8.30 27.83 3.69
N ALA A 61 -9.38 27.57 2.94
CA ALA A 61 -10.29 28.61 2.43
C ALA A 61 -11.25 29.17 3.50
N ALA A 62 -11.36 28.50 4.65
CA ALA A 62 -12.20 28.93 5.76
C ALA A 62 -11.46 29.81 6.80
N LEU A 63 -10.14 29.97 6.63
CA LEU A 63 -9.27 30.91 7.38
C LEU A 63 -9.26 32.28 6.70
#